data_AF-A0A0B3AGM5-F1
#
_entry.id   AF-A0A0B3AGM5-F1
#
_cell.length_a   1.000
_cell.length_b   1.000
_cell.length_c   1.000
_cell.angle_alpha   90.00
_cell.angle_beta   90.00
_cell.angle_gamma   90.00
#
_symmetry.space_group_name_H-M   'P 1'
#
loop_
_entity.id
_entity.type
_entity.pdbx_description
1 polymer ?
#
loop_
_entity_poly.entity_id
_entity_poly.type
_entity_poly.pdbx_seq_one_letter_code
_entity_poly.pdbx_strand_id
1 'polypeptide(L)'
;MSMPPEAAQLLSGKIQLDTTSYANDTLRDAIALSQYQLGLVLAAYNVYVRPGYTSNDTSFAAQFPPITCGTATSFVPVIYFTSANQTAAHVEGNCLIIQAATAQDMILMKDRLLYAMLGIA
;
A
#
# COMPACT_ATOMS: atom_id res chain seq x y z
N MET A 1 15.67 7.62 -2.97
CA MET A 1 15.02 6.89 -1.85
C MET A 1 14.75 5.47 -2.30
N SER A 2 15.33 4.51 -1.60
CA SER A 2 15.21 3.08 -1.93
C SER A 2 14.03 2.46 -1.20
N MET A 3 13.36 1.51 -1.85
CA MET A 3 12.41 0.60 -1.18
C MET A 3 13.21 -0.28 -0.20
N PRO A 4 12.74 -0.53 1.03
CA PRO A 4 13.44 -1.45 1.92
C PRO A 4 13.47 -2.85 1.31
N PRO A 5 14.60 -3.59 1.39
CA PRO A 5 14.72 -4.93 0.79
C PRO A 5 13.70 -5.92 1.35
N GLU A 6 13.26 -5.70 2.59
CA GLU A 6 12.24 -6.47 3.28
C GLU A 6 10.84 -6.34 2.65
N ALA A 7 10.54 -5.22 1.97
CA ALA A 7 9.24 -5.01 1.34
C ALA A 7 8.96 -6.02 0.23
N ALA A 8 9.94 -6.28 -0.63
CA ALA A 8 9.79 -7.25 -1.71
C ALA A 8 9.60 -8.66 -1.16
N GLN A 9 10.35 -9.02 -0.11
CA GLN A 9 10.25 -10.33 0.54
C GLN A 9 8.90 -10.53 1.22
N LEU A 10 8.37 -9.49 1.88
CA LEU A 10 7.06 -9.52 2.54
C LEU A 10 5.93 -9.78 1.54
N LEU A 11 6.01 -9.18 0.34
CA LEU A 11 4.92 -9.18 -0.64
C LEU A 11 5.06 -10.27 -1.71
N SER A 12 6.24 -10.86 -1.86
CA SER A 12 6.49 -11.92 -2.84
C SER A 12 5.77 -13.22 -2.48
N GLY A 13 5.25 -13.93 -3.49
CA GLY A 13 4.56 -15.21 -3.33
C GLY A 13 3.20 -15.14 -2.63
N LYS A 14 2.62 -13.94 -2.48
CA LYS A 14 1.28 -13.76 -1.89
C LYS A 14 0.21 -13.74 -2.97
N ILE A 15 -0.90 -14.42 -2.70
CA ILE A 15 -2.07 -14.45 -3.60
C ILE A 15 -3.04 -13.29 -3.35
N GLN A 16 -2.95 -12.66 -2.18
CA GLN A 16 -3.76 -11.51 -1.80
C GLN A 16 -2.90 -10.50 -1.04
N LEU A 17 -3.10 -9.22 -1.37
CA LEU A 17 -2.55 -8.07 -0.66
C LEU A 17 -3.69 -7.12 -0.31
N ASP A 18 -3.63 -6.56 0.88
CA ASP A 18 -4.53 -5.49 1.28
C ASP A 18 -3.82 -4.14 1.11
N THR A 19 -4.51 -3.15 0.58
CA THR A 19 -4.01 -1.75 0.56
C THR A 19 -4.92 -0.90 1.40
N THR A 20 -4.35 0.03 2.15
CA THR A 20 -5.13 0.93 2.99
C THR A 20 -4.55 2.33 2.99
N SER A 21 -5.40 3.30 3.30
CA SER A 21 -5.02 4.70 3.48
C SER A 21 -6.05 5.41 4.34
N TYR A 22 -5.72 6.61 4.81
CA TYR A 22 -6.72 7.46 5.43
C TYR A 22 -7.60 8.13 4.36
N ALA A 23 -8.92 8.13 4.55
CA ALA A 23 -9.86 8.66 3.55
C ALA A 23 -9.70 10.17 3.31
N ASN A 24 -9.33 10.92 4.36
CA ASN A 24 -9.11 12.36 4.32
C ASN A 24 -7.62 12.74 4.21
N ASP A 25 -6.79 11.83 3.67
CA ASP A 25 -5.38 12.13 3.41
C ASP A 25 -5.23 13.23 2.33
N THR A 26 -4.20 14.07 2.49
CA THR A 26 -3.93 15.19 1.56
C THR A 26 -3.59 14.72 0.15
N LEU A 27 -3.06 13.49 0.00
CA LEU A 27 -2.68 12.86 -1.25
C LEU A 27 -3.69 11.78 -1.69
N ARG A 28 -4.93 11.80 -1.18
CA ARG A 28 -5.96 10.79 -1.44
C ARG A 28 -6.13 10.40 -2.92
N ASP A 29 -6.05 11.37 -3.84
CA ASP A 29 -6.24 11.11 -5.28
C ASP A 29 -5.05 10.33 -5.87
N ALA A 30 -3.83 10.69 -5.47
CA ALA A 30 -2.62 9.99 -5.90
C ALA A 30 -2.52 8.59 -5.28
N ILE A 31 -2.99 8.45 -4.03
CA ILE A 31 -3.08 7.16 -3.34
C ILE A 31 -4.09 6.25 -4.04
N ALA A 32 -5.30 6.75 -4.32
CA ALA A 32 -6.34 5.98 -5.00
C ALA A 32 -5.87 5.53 -6.40
N LEU A 33 -5.22 6.42 -7.16
CA LEU A 33 -4.61 6.07 -8.44
C LEU A 33 -3.56 4.97 -8.28
N SER A 34 -2.71 5.08 -7.25
CA SER A 34 -1.66 4.10 -6.98
C SER A 34 -2.23 2.73 -6.63
N GLN A 35 -3.25 2.68 -5.77
CA GLN A 35 -3.95 1.45 -5.38
C GLN A 35 -4.61 0.79 -6.60
N TYR A 36 -5.31 1.59 -7.43
CA TYR A 36 -5.95 1.09 -8.63
C TYR A 36 -4.95 0.51 -9.64
N GLN A 37 -3.89 1.25 -9.95
CA GLN A 37 -2.84 0.78 -10.86
C GLN A 37 -2.11 -0.46 -10.34
N LEU A 38 -1.81 -0.49 -9.03
CA LEU A 38 -1.21 -1.65 -8.40
C LEU A 38 -2.11 -2.88 -8.55
N GLY A 39 -3.42 -2.72 -8.32
CA GLY A 39 -4.40 -3.79 -8.52
C GLY A 39 -4.45 -4.31 -9.96
N LEU A 40 -4.47 -3.41 -10.96
CA LEU A 40 -4.46 -3.80 -12.37
C LEU A 40 -3.22 -4.62 -12.75
N VAL A 41 -2.04 -4.17 -12.34
CA VAL A 41 -0.79 -4.87 -12.71
C VAL A 41 -0.70 -6.19 -11.96
N LEU A 42 -0.94 -6.21 -10.66
CA LEU A 42 -0.81 -7.42 -9.84
C LEU A 42 -1.86 -8.49 -10.18
N ALA A 43 -3.04 -8.10 -10.65
CA ALA A 43 -4.03 -9.03 -11.18
C ALA A 43 -3.49 -9.84 -12.37
N ALA A 44 -2.66 -9.25 -13.23
CA ALA A 44 -2.01 -9.97 -14.34
C ALA A 44 -1.01 -11.04 -13.85
N TYR A 45 -0.57 -10.96 -12.59
CA TYR A 45 0.30 -11.92 -11.92
C TYR A 45 -0.45 -12.82 -10.93
N ASN A 46 -1.80 -12.89 -11.02
CA ASN A 46 -2.67 -13.65 -10.10
C ASN A 46 -2.57 -13.22 -8.62
N VAL A 47 -2.24 -11.95 -8.37
CA VAL A 47 -2.23 -11.37 -7.04
C VAL A 47 -3.41 -10.42 -6.89
N TYR A 48 -4.34 -10.75 -5.99
CA TYR A 48 -5.53 -9.95 -5.75
C TYR A 48 -5.23 -8.80 -4.77
N VAL A 49 -5.49 -7.57 -5.19
CA VAL A 49 -5.34 -6.38 -4.34
C VAL A 49 -6.72 -5.95 -3.84
N ARG A 50 -6.90 -5.95 -2.53
CA ARG A 50 -8.12 -5.44 -1.88
C ARG A 50 -7.86 -4.05 -1.29
N PRO A 51 -8.44 -2.98 -1.85
CA PRO A 51 -8.35 -1.66 -1.26
C PRO A 51 -9.30 -1.52 -0.07
N GLY A 52 -8.89 -0.73 0.91
CA GLY A 52 -9.68 -0.35 2.06
C GLY A 52 -9.18 0.96 2.67
N TYR A 53 -9.75 1.34 3.80
CA TYR A 53 -9.39 2.57 4.50
C TYR A 53 -9.14 2.29 5.98
N THR A 54 -8.28 3.11 6.59
CA THR A 54 -8.12 3.16 8.04
C THR A 54 -9.34 3.89 8.61
N SER A 55 -10.23 3.19 9.30
CA SER A 55 -11.48 3.79 9.79
C SER A 55 -11.22 4.80 10.90
N ASN A 56 -11.31 6.09 10.59
CA ASN A 56 -11.68 7.12 11.56
C ASN A 56 -12.86 7.99 11.07
N ASP A 57 -13.36 7.72 9.86
CA ASP A 57 -14.50 8.44 9.28
C ASP A 57 -15.78 7.59 9.42
N THR A 58 -16.72 8.10 10.21
CA THR A 58 -17.98 7.40 10.58
C THR A 58 -18.87 7.08 9.37
N SER A 59 -18.65 7.75 8.25
CA SER A 59 -19.41 7.56 7.01
C SER A 59 -19.01 6.30 6.23
N PHE A 60 -17.72 5.93 6.20
CA PHE A 60 -17.20 4.76 5.49
C PHE A 60 -16.99 3.54 6.39
N ALA A 61 -16.65 3.77 7.66
CA ALA A 61 -16.38 2.72 8.65
C ALA A 61 -17.60 1.81 8.92
N ALA A 62 -18.81 2.30 8.67
CA ALA A 62 -20.04 1.54 8.89
C ALA A 62 -20.32 0.47 7.81
N GLN A 63 -19.66 0.55 6.64
CA GLN A 63 -19.97 -0.31 5.49
C GLN A 63 -18.90 -1.37 5.22
N PHE A 64 -17.64 -1.12 5.62
CA PHE A 64 -16.54 -2.06 5.43
C PHE A 64 -15.63 -2.11 6.67
N PRO A 65 -15.15 -3.30 7.07
CA PRO A 65 -14.21 -3.41 8.16
C PRO A 65 -12.91 -2.67 7.81
N PRO A 66 -12.34 -1.89 8.74
CA PRO A 66 -11.10 -1.18 8.48
C PRO A 66 -9.94 -2.13 8.22
N ILE A 67 -9.12 -1.75 7.23
CA ILE A 67 -7.83 -2.39 7.00
C ILE A 67 -6.79 -1.52 7.68
N THR A 68 -6.06 -2.08 8.64
CA THR A 68 -4.99 -1.39 9.37
C THR A 68 -3.73 -2.27 9.40
N CYS A 69 -2.59 -1.69 9.76
CA CYS A 69 -1.39 -2.51 9.98
C CYS A 69 -1.59 -3.54 11.11
N GLY A 70 -2.49 -3.29 12.08
CA GLY A 70 -2.82 -4.24 13.14
C GLY A 70 -3.60 -5.48 12.65
N THR A 71 -4.27 -5.38 11.50
CA THR A 71 -4.95 -6.53 10.86
C THR A 71 -4.04 -7.27 9.87
N ALA A 72 -2.79 -6.83 9.70
CA ALA A 72 -1.86 -7.44 8.75
C ALA A 72 -1.36 -8.80 9.23
N THR A 73 -1.41 -9.80 8.35
CA THR A 73 -0.96 -11.17 8.66
C THR A 73 0.15 -11.59 7.69
N SER A 74 0.85 -12.68 8.01
CA SER A 74 1.88 -13.25 7.13
C SER A 74 1.30 -13.78 5.80
N PHE A 75 -0.01 -14.04 5.74
CA PHE A 75 -0.69 -14.53 4.54
C PHE A 75 -1.31 -13.39 3.72
N VAL A 76 -1.84 -12.38 4.39
CA VAL A 76 -2.42 -11.18 3.80
C VAL A 76 -1.72 -9.96 4.41
N PRO A 77 -0.57 -9.54 3.85
CA PRO A 77 0.12 -8.35 4.29
C PRO A 77 -0.62 -7.10 3.82
N VAL A 78 -0.37 -5.99 4.51
CA VAL A 78 -1.02 -4.70 4.28
C VAL A 78 -0.02 -3.70 3.74
N ILE A 79 -0.40 -2.94 2.72
CA ILE A 79 0.35 -1.77 2.25
C ILE A 79 -0.43 -0.53 2.68
N TYR A 80 0.14 0.25 3.61
CA TYR A 80 -0.45 1.47 4.11
C TYR A 80 0.15 2.69 3.41
N PHE A 81 -0.66 3.39 2.63
CA PHE A 81 -0.28 4.64 1.98
C PHE A 81 -0.72 5.84 2.82
N THR A 82 0.18 6.79 3.03
CA THR A 82 -0.09 8.01 3.79
C THR A 82 0.76 9.17 3.30
N SER A 83 0.25 10.39 3.44
CA SER A 83 1.04 11.61 3.30
C SER A 83 1.95 11.82 4.51
N ALA A 84 3.13 12.40 4.29
CA ALA A 84 4.07 12.80 5.34
C ALA A 84 5.00 13.91 4.84
N ASN A 85 5.71 14.60 5.72
CA ASN A 85 6.65 15.65 5.31
C ASN A 85 7.87 15.12 4.53
N GLN A 86 8.15 13.82 4.63
CA GLN A 86 9.26 13.16 3.95
C GLN A 86 8.77 11.89 3.27
N THR A 87 9.30 11.63 2.08
CA THR A 87 9.03 10.39 1.35
C THR A 87 9.84 9.25 1.95
N ALA A 88 9.20 8.17 2.38
CA ALA A 88 9.87 7.04 3.01
C ALA A 88 9.07 5.75 2.83
N ALA A 89 9.73 4.62 2.96
CA ALA A 89 9.07 3.33 3.11
C ALA A 89 9.75 2.52 4.22
N HIS A 90 8.96 1.89 5.07
CA HIS A 90 9.45 1.02 6.13
C HIS A 90 8.45 -0.11 6.39
N VAL A 91 8.95 -1.20 6.94
CA VAL A 91 8.15 -2.37 7.28
C VAL A 91 7.93 -2.39 8.79
N GLU A 92 6.67 -2.55 9.20
CA GLU A 92 6.27 -2.76 10.59
C GLU A 92 5.48 -4.07 10.68
N GLY A 93 6.14 -5.14 11.12
CA GLY A 93 5.56 -6.48 11.12
C GLY A 93 5.22 -6.97 9.70
N ASN A 94 3.93 -7.24 9.45
CA ASN A 94 3.43 -7.62 8.12
C ASN A 94 2.83 -6.43 7.34
N CYS A 95 3.13 -5.20 7.76
CA CYS A 95 2.65 -3.99 7.12
C CYS A 95 3.80 -3.24 6.45
N LEU A 96 3.65 -2.90 5.18
CA LEU A 96 4.52 -1.96 4.49
C LEU A 96 3.90 -0.57 4.54
N ILE A 97 4.58 0.38 5.17
CA ILE A 97 4.12 1.77 5.27
C ILE A 97 4.85 2.58 4.21
N ILE A 98 4.10 3.21 3.31
CA ILE A 98 4.60 4.10 2.26
C ILE A 98 4.14 5.51 2.55
N GLN A 99 5.12 6.37 2.80
CA GLN A 99 4.98 7.79 3.07
C GLN A 99 5.46 8.59 1.88
N ALA A 100 4.69 9.61 1.47
CA ALA A 100 5.10 10.52 0.41
C ALA A 100 4.84 11.98 0.78
N ALA A 101 5.78 12.86 0.40
CA ALA A 101 5.64 14.30 0.55
C ALA A 101 4.83 14.95 -0.58
N THR A 102 4.82 14.32 -1.75
CA THR A 102 4.12 14.85 -2.93
C THR A 102 3.37 13.74 -3.67
N ALA A 103 2.39 14.12 -4.49
CA ALA A 103 1.67 13.18 -5.35
C ALA A 103 2.63 12.44 -6.31
N GLN A 104 3.62 13.15 -6.88
CA GLN A 104 4.63 12.55 -7.75
C GLN A 104 5.44 11.48 -7.01
N ASP A 105 5.87 11.77 -5.78
CA ASP A 105 6.60 10.80 -4.96
C ASP A 105 5.77 9.55 -4.68
N MET A 106 4.45 9.70 -4.46
CA MET A 106 3.57 8.55 -4.24
C MET A 106 3.56 7.60 -5.45
N ILE A 107 3.43 8.15 -6.67
CA ILE A 107 3.48 7.34 -7.90
C ILE A 107 4.85 6.67 -8.07
N LEU A 108 5.94 7.40 -7.83
CA LEU A 108 7.29 6.85 -7.93
C LEU A 108 7.55 5.74 -6.90
N MET A 109 7.02 5.87 -5.68
CA MET A 109 7.15 4.83 -4.66
C MET A 109 6.34 3.58 -5.03
N LYS A 110 5.15 3.75 -5.61
CA LYS A 110 4.35 2.64 -6.17
C LYS A 110 5.12 1.92 -7.30
N ASP A 111 5.74 2.65 -8.23
CA ASP A 111 6.54 2.06 -9.31
C ASP A 111 7.73 1.26 -8.75
N ARG A 112 8.48 1.86 -7.80
CA ARG A 112 9.60 1.17 -7.15
C ARG A 112 9.16 -0.08 -6.42
N LEU A 113 8.01 -0.04 -5.74
CA LEU A 113 7.45 -1.21 -5.07
C LEU A 113 7.16 -2.32 -6.08
N LEU A 114 6.47 -1.97 -7.17
CA LEU A 114 6.11 -2.92 -8.21
C LEU A 114 7.35 -3.56 -8.84
N TYR A 115 8.37 -2.76 -9.19
CA TYR A 115 9.61 -3.30 -9.74
C TYR A 115 10.34 -4.20 -8.75
N ALA A 116 10.39 -3.81 -7.47
CA ALA A 116 10.98 -4.65 -6.43
C ALA A 116 10.24 -5.99 -6.27
N MET A 117 8.90 -6.00 -6.35
CA MET A 117 8.09 -7.22 -6.33
C MET A 117 8.33 -8.12 -7.55
N LEU A 118 8.61 -7.53 -8.71
CA LEU A 118 8.94 -8.24 -9.95
C LEU A 118 10.42 -8.69 -10.02
N GLY A 119 11.22 -8.41 -9.00
CA GLY A 119 12.64 -8.75 -8.94
C GLY A 119 13.54 -7.86 -9.80
N ILE A 120 13.04 -6.69 -10.21
CA ILE A 120 13.79 -5.68 -10.97
C ILE A 120 14.20 -4.59 -9.97
N ALA A 121 15.46 -4.65 -9.50
CA ALA A 121 16.03 -3.74 -8.52
C ALA A 121 17.05 -2.79 -9.14
#